data_AF-A0A0D0MKU6-F1
#
_entry.id   AF-A0A0D0MKU6-F1
#
_cell.length_a   1.000
_cell.length_b   1.000
_cell.length_c   1.000
_cell.angle_alpha   90.00
_cell.angle_beta   90.00
_cell.angle_gamma   90.00
#
_symmetry.space_group_name_H-M   'P 1'
#
loop_
_entity.id
_entity.type
_entity.pdbx_description
1 polymer ?
#
loop_
_entity_poly.entity_id
_entity_poly.type
_entity_poly.pdbx_seq_one_letter_code
_entity_poly.pdbx_strand_id
1 'polypeptide(L)' 'MNVATLTQLLKEAEHHHGFYEATAPAHHWSDWYAAFIAARQDGRTVDEAKSAAALHMKEVLQ' A
#
# COMPACT_ATOMS: atom_id res chain seq x y z
N MET A 1 13.49 5.89 -12.96
CA MET A 1 13.32 4.42 -12.78
C MET A 1 12.67 3.85 -14.02
N ASN A 2 13.11 2.70 -14.53
CA ASN A 2 12.47 2.04 -15.68
C ASN A 2 11.44 1.00 -15.21
N VAL A 3 10.58 0.54 -16.13
CA VAL A 3 9.50 -0.42 -15.81
C VAL A 3 10.04 -1.73 -15.26
N ALA A 4 11.13 -2.27 -15.82
CA ALA A 4 11.70 -3.55 -15.37
C ALA A 4 12.24 -3.48 -13.93
N THR A 5 12.92 -2.38 -13.57
CA THR A 5 13.38 -2.13 -12.19
C THR A 5 12.19 -1.99 -11.25
N LEU A 6 11.15 -1.24 -11.64
CA LEU A 6 9.95 -1.09 -10.82
C LEU A 6 9.23 -2.43 -10.60
N THR A 7 9.14 -3.27 -11.63
CA THR A 7 8.55 -4.62 -11.50
C THR A 7 9.27 -5.47 -10.47
N GLN A 8 10.61 -5.43 -10.41
CA GLN A 8 11.35 -6.20 -9.41
C GLN A 8 11.10 -5.69 -7.98
N LEU A 9 11.07 -4.37 -7.80
CA LEU A 9 10.76 -3.76 -6.50
C LEU A 9 9.33 -4.06 -6.04
N LEU A 10 8.36 -4.07 -6.96
CA LEU A 10 6.97 -4.43 -6.63
C LEU A 10 6.84 -5.90 -6.26
N LYS A 11 7.59 -6.81 -6.90
CA LYS A 11 7.63 -8.22 -6.53
C LYS A 11 8.26 -8.44 -5.16
N GLU A 12 9.32 -7.70 -4.83
CA GLU A 12 9.93 -7.73 -3.49
C GLU A 12 8.94 -7.23 -2.42
N ALA A 13 8.25 -6.12 -2.70
CA ALA A 13 7.21 -5.61 -1.82
C ALA A 13 6.07 -6.63 -1.63
N GLU A 14 5.58 -7.23 -2.72
CA GLU A 14 4.58 -8.30 -2.67
C GLU A 14 5.05 -9.49 -1.84
N HIS A 15 6.31 -9.91 -1.98
CA HIS A 15 6.86 -11.01 -1.19
C HIS A 15 6.86 -10.69 0.32
N HIS A 16 7.28 -9.47 0.69
CA HIS A 16 7.36 -9.06 2.08
C HIS A 16 5.98 -8.83 2.70
N HIS A 17 5.04 -8.25 1.94
CA HIS A 17 3.67 -8.01 2.40
C HIS A 17 2.80 -9.26 2.36
N GLY A 18 3.02 -10.17 1.41
CA GLY A 18 2.29 -11.43 1.29
C GLY A 18 2.41 -12.34 2.51
N PHE A 19 3.57 -12.35 3.18
CA PHE A 19 3.72 -13.05 4.47
C PHE A 19 2.84 -12.47 5.57
N TYR A 20 2.66 -11.15 5.60
CA TYR A 20 1.78 -10.49 6.56
C TYR A 20 0.30 -10.75 6.22
N GLU A 21 -0.08 -10.59 4.95
CA GLU A 21 -1.44 -10.84 4.44
C GLU A 21 -1.94 -12.24 4.75
N ALA A 22 -1.08 -13.27 4.64
CA ALA A 22 -1.45 -14.66 4.93
C ALA A 22 -1.92 -14.89 6.38
N THR A 23 -1.60 -13.97 7.30
CA THR A 23 -1.93 -14.07 8.74
C THR A 23 -2.93 -13.02 9.21
N ALA A 24 -3.31 -12.09 8.33
CA ALA A 24 -4.25 -11.00 8.61
C ALA A 24 -5.62 -11.32 7.96
N PRO A 25 -6.70 -10.57 8.29
CA PRO A 25 -7.94 -10.66 7.53
C PRO A 25 -7.67 -10.38 6.04
N ALA A 26 -8.45 -11.00 5.15
CA ALA A 26 -8.20 -10.91 3.71
C ALA A 26 -8.20 -9.45 3.22
N HIS A 27 -7.09 -9.03 2.63
CA HIS A 27 -6.93 -7.73 1.98
C HIS A 27 -5.81 -7.81 0.94
N HIS A 28 -5.69 -6.78 0.10
CA HIS A 28 -4.50 -6.58 -0.72
C HIS A 28 -3.67 -5.43 -0.18
N TRP A 29 -2.36 -5.61 -0.04
CA TRP A 29 -1.39 -4.63 0.41
C TRP A 29 -1.38 -3.43 -0.54
N SER A 30 -1.71 -3.68 -1.82
CA SER A 30 -1.89 -2.65 -2.83
C SER A 30 -2.98 -1.64 -2.48
N ASP A 31 -4.01 -2.02 -1.72
CA ASP A 31 -5.08 -1.09 -1.31
C ASP A 31 -4.51 0.02 -0.41
N TRP A 32 -3.61 -0.34 0.52
CA TRP A 32 -2.92 0.64 1.37
C TRP A 32 -2.06 1.58 0.52
N TYR A 33 -1.27 1.05 -0.41
CA TYR A 33 -0.39 1.88 -1.25
C TYR A 33 -1.17 2.74 -2.24
N ALA A 34 -2.31 2.27 -2.77
CA ALA A 34 -3.18 3.06 -3.62
C ALA A 34 -3.67 4.32 -2.88
N ALA A 35 -4.19 4.15 -1.66
CA ALA A 35 -4.63 5.27 -0.83
C ALA A 35 -3.48 6.20 -0.44
N PHE A 36 -2.30 5.66 -0.10
CA PHE A 36 -1.11 6.45 0.19
C PHE A 36 -0.67 7.29 -1.02
N ILE A 37 -0.57 6.68 -2.21
CA ILE A 37 -0.14 7.36 -3.44
C ILE A 37 -1.13 8.44 -3.84
N ALA A 38 -2.44 8.16 -3.78
CA ALA A 38 -3.47 9.15 -4.05
C ALA A 38 -3.34 10.37 -3.12
N ALA A 39 -3.18 10.15 -1.81
CA ALA A 39 -2.95 11.24 -0.85
C ALA A 39 -1.68 12.05 -1.14
N ARG A 40 -0.61 11.40 -1.61
CA ARG A 40 0.63 12.08 -2.02
C ARG A 40 0.45 12.88 -3.30
N GLN A 41 -0.34 12.40 -4.25
CA GLN A 41 -0.70 13.12 -5.48
C GLN A 41 -1.53 14.37 -5.18
N ASP A 42 -2.37 14.32 -4.14
CA ASP A 42 -3.14 15.47 -3.63
C ASP A 42 -2.28 16.47 -2.82
N GLY A 43 -0.97 16.26 -2.72
CA GLY A 43 -0.04 17.16 -2.02
C GLY A 43 0.02 16.98 -0.51
N ARG A 44 -0.66 15.97 0.06
CA ARG A 44 -0.61 15.70 1.51
C ARG A 44 0.78 15.24 1.92
N THR A 45 1.20 15.58 3.13
CA THR A 45 2.46 15.13 3.72
C THR A 45 2.54 13.61 3.83
N VAL A 46 3.73 13.07 4.08
CA VAL A 46 3.93 11.63 4.24
C VAL A 46 3.09 11.07 5.38
N ASP A 47 3.00 11.77 6.50
CA ASP A 47 2.26 11.29 7.67
C ASP A 47 0.74 11.40 7.49
N GLU A 48 0.26 12.42 6.80
CA GLU A 48 -1.14 12.50 6.36
C GLU A 48 -1.49 11.39 5.37
N ALA A 49 -0.59 11.05 4.44
CA ALA A 49 -0.80 9.94 3.50
C ALA A 49 -0.81 8.57 4.19
N LYS A 50 0.08 8.34 5.17
CA LYS A 50 0.04 7.13 6.02
C LYS A 50 -1.29 7.04 6.77
N SER A 51 -1.75 8.15 7.33
CA SER A 51 -3.03 8.23 8.07
C SER A 51 -4.22 7.94 7.15
N ALA A 52 -4.22 8.50 5.94
CA ALA A 52 -5.25 8.25 4.94
C ALA A 52 -5.29 6.78 4.51
N ALA A 53 -4.13 6.17 4.25
CA ALA A 53 -4.05 4.75 3.91
C ALA A 53 -4.48 3.83 5.05
N ALA A 54 -4.12 4.15 6.30
CA ALA A 54 -4.58 3.40 7.47
C ALA A 54 -6.11 3.51 7.68
N LEU A 55 -6.71 4.68 7.41
CA LEU A 55 -8.16 4.85 7.45
C LEU A 55 -8.85 4.03 6.37
N HIS A 56 -8.34 4.08 5.12
CA HIS A 56 -8.86 3.27 4.03
C HIS A 56 -8.83 1.77 4.35
N MET A 57 -7.74 1.26 4.92
CA MET A 57 -7.66 -0.15 5.30
C MET A 57 -8.65 -0.54 6.39
N LYS A 58 -9.05 0.37 7.29
CA LYS A 58 -10.12 0.08 8.24
C LYS A 58 -11.47 -0.13 7.54
N GLU A 59 -11.71 0.52 6.42
CA GLU A 59 -12.93 0.36 5.62
C GLU A 59 -12.88 -0.94 4.79
N VAL A 60 -11.71 -1.27 4.22
CA VAL A 60 -11.49 -2.51 3.45
C VAL A 60 -11.60 -3.76 4.32
N LEU A 61 -11.17 -3.69 5.58
CA LEU A 61 -11.12 -4.82 6.52
C LEU A 61 -12.40 -5.02 7.35
N GLN A 62 -13.47 -4.26 7.10
CA GLN A 62 -14.79 -4.43 7.73
C GLN A 62 -15.55 -5.62 7.16
#